data_AF-A0A818HWV9-F1
#
_entry.id   AF-A0A818HWV9-F1
#
_cell.length_a   1.000
_cell.length_b   1.000
_cell.length_c   1.000
_cell.angle_alpha   90.00
_cell.angle_beta   90.00
_cell.angle_gamma   90.00
#
_symmetry.space_group_name_H-M   'P 1'
#
loop_
_entity.id
_entity.type
_entity.pdbx_description
1 polymer ?
#
loop_
_entity_poly.entity_id
_entity_poly.type
_entity_poly.pdbx_seq_one_letter_code
_entity_poly.pdbx_strand_id
1 'polypeptide(L)'
;MSFLFIFQGTVKGIVEINLSKYPDFSIKTNPPIGNEQCCTQNGQIYSITVQPNESIEAELILVPAEIAFYDFLLPIRTCPPLVNVEGLSQASKPSSAIHHHRELSASEQKALQPSHPPINRRIRATALSDCLQLSTKELHFQMYSTQYNAMKQGAYCDCQEIILINNSKKKIHWQLDLRDNITLDNDIFRVVHSSLVPFISPSTNIGPEGEIEPKEIFSFKINFIPKKPGIYKTR
;
A
#
# COMPACT_ATOMS: atom_id res chain seq x y z
N MET A 1 -9.49 0.12 0.17
CA MET A 1 -10.66 0.97 -0.17
C MET A 1 -11.00 0.72 -1.63
N SER A 2 -12.29 0.64 -1.97
CA SER A 2 -12.72 0.45 -3.35
C SER A 2 -13.72 1.52 -3.80
N PHE A 3 -13.64 1.88 -5.09
CA PHE A 3 -14.52 2.85 -5.72
C PHE A 3 -15.19 2.23 -6.93
N LEU A 4 -16.49 2.48 -7.08
CA LEU A 4 -17.27 1.93 -8.18
C LEU A 4 -17.46 2.94 -9.32
N PHE A 5 -17.20 2.50 -10.54
CA PHE A 5 -17.44 3.25 -11.77
C PHE A 5 -18.33 2.43 -12.70
N ILE A 6 -19.26 3.11 -13.36
CA ILE A 6 -20.11 2.52 -14.40
C ILE A 6 -19.81 3.24 -15.70
N PHE A 7 -19.31 2.51 -16.68
CA PHE A 7 -19.09 3.01 -18.03
C PHE A 7 -20.29 2.65 -18.90
N GLN A 8 -20.90 3.64 -19.57
CA GLN A 8 -22.03 3.42 -20.48
C GLN A 8 -21.65 3.89 -21.88
N GLY A 9 -21.64 2.97 -22.84
CA GLY A 9 -21.36 3.26 -24.24
C GLY A 9 -22.64 3.28 -25.08
N THR A 10 -22.84 4.30 -25.91
CA THR A 10 -23.90 4.30 -26.94
C THR A 10 -23.45 3.69 -28.26
N VAL A 11 -22.14 3.55 -28.44
CA VAL A 11 -21.48 2.91 -29.57
C VAL A 11 -20.39 1.97 -29.04
N LYS A 12 -19.96 1.01 -29.87
CA LYS A 12 -18.79 0.19 -29.53
C LYS A 12 -17.60 1.12 -29.34
N GLY A 13 -16.86 0.96 -28.25
CA GLY A 13 -15.70 1.79 -27.96
C GLY A 13 -14.71 1.10 -27.04
N ILE A 14 -13.49 1.63 -26.98
CA ILE A 14 -12.45 1.15 -26.06
C ILE A 14 -12.24 2.22 -25.00
N VAL A 15 -12.35 1.83 -23.72
CA VAL A 15 -12.02 2.66 -22.57
C VAL A 15 -10.63 2.26 -22.09
N GLU A 16 -9.69 3.21 -22.14
CA GLU A 16 -8.34 3.04 -21.62
C GLU A 16 -8.20 3.78 -20.28
N ILE A 17 -7.71 3.10 -19.25
CA ILE A 17 -7.39 3.67 -17.94
C ILE A 17 -5.89 3.48 -17.69
N ASN A 18 -5.15 4.58 -17.59
CA ASN A 18 -3.70 4.53 -17.45
C ASN A 18 -3.25 4.84 -16.00
N LEU A 19 -3.06 3.79 -15.20
CA LEU A 19 -2.61 3.92 -13.82
C LEU A 19 -1.09 3.81 -13.64
N SER A 20 -0.28 3.88 -14.71
CA SER A 20 1.19 3.75 -14.62
C SER A 20 1.89 4.73 -13.66
N LYS A 21 1.25 5.86 -13.32
CA LYS A 21 1.74 6.85 -12.35
C LYS A 21 1.28 6.59 -10.92
N TYR A 22 0.42 5.59 -10.71
CA TYR A 22 -0.29 5.31 -9.46
C TYR A 22 -0.15 3.80 -9.11
N PRO A 23 1.06 3.34 -8.75
CA PRO A 23 1.38 1.92 -8.59
C PRO A 23 0.56 1.21 -7.51
N ASP A 24 0.07 1.94 -6.51
CA ASP A 24 -0.76 1.42 -5.43
C ASP A 24 -2.24 1.22 -5.84
N PHE A 25 -2.61 1.55 -7.07
CA PHE A 25 -3.97 1.40 -7.59
C PHE A 25 -4.06 0.29 -8.65
N SER A 26 -5.20 -0.41 -8.65
CA SER A 26 -5.53 -1.43 -9.65
C SER A 26 -7.02 -1.39 -9.99
N ILE A 27 -7.41 -1.93 -11.15
CA ILE A 27 -8.80 -2.02 -11.60
C ILE A 27 -9.23 -3.49 -11.61
N LYS A 28 -10.44 -3.74 -11.10
CA LYS A 28 -11.16 -5.01 -11.22
C LYS A 28 -12.48 -4.75 -11.93
N THR A 29 -12.87 -5.62 -12.86
CA THR A 29 -14.14 -5.51 -13.59
C THR A 29 -14.97 -6.79 -13.45
N ASN A 30 -16.27 -6.68 -13.71
CA ASN A 30 -17.16 -7.83 -13.84
C ASN A 30 -17.96 -7.72 -15.15
N PRO A 31 -17.78 -8.62 -16.15
CA PRO A 31 -16.88 -9.78 -16.14
C PRO A 31 -15.39 -9.39 -16.12
N PRO A 32 -14.49 -10.29 -15.67
CA PRO A 32 -13.06 -10.05 -15.69
C PRO A 32 -12.59 -9.87 -17.14
N ILE A 33 -11.84 -8.80 -17.41
CA ILE A 33 -11.25 -8.55 -18.73
C ILE A 33 -10.41 -9.78 -19.12
N GLY A 34 -10.77 -10.42 -20.24
CA GLY A 34 -10.01 -11.54 -20.79
C GLY A 34 -8.59 -11.11 -21.19
N ASN A 35 -7.67 -12.07 -21.22
CA ASN A 35 -6.21 -11.95 -21.36
C ASN A 35 -5.67 -11.21 -22.63
N GLU A 36 -6.45 -10.37 -23.32
CA GLU A 36 -5.93 -9.39 -24.28
C GLU A 36 -5.34 -8.18 -23.55
N GLN A 37 -4.46 -8.48 -22.62
CA GLN A 37 -3.64 -7.51 -21.92
C GLN A 37 -2.64 -6.97 -22.95
N CYS A 38 -2.87 -5.77 -23.48
CA CYS A 38 -1.81 -5.01 -24.14
C CYS A 38 -0.84 -4.53 -23.06
N CYS A 39 -0.11 -5.48 -22.48
CA CYS A 39 0.97 -5.26 -21.54
C CYS A 39 2.11 -4.56 -22.27
N THR A 40 2.04 -3.24 -22.36
CA THR A 40 3.26 -2.46 -22.55
C THR A 40 4.02 -2.47 -21.21
N GLN A 41 5.34 -2.41 -21.30
CA GLN A 41 6.34 -2.83 -20.30
C GLN A 41 6.26 -2.20 -18.89
N ASN A 42 5.25 -1.37 -18.60
CA ASN A 42 4.99 -0.71 -17.31
C ASN A 42 3.65 -1.10 -16.64
N GLY A 43 2.93 -2.12 -17.13
CA GLY A 43 2.07 -3.00 -16.32
C GLY A 43 0.75 -2.47 -15.73
N GLN A 44 0.32 -1.22 -15.96
CA GLN A 44 -0.92 -0.68 -15.35
C GLN A 44 -1.79 0.14 -16.31
N ILE A 45 -1.89 -0.29 -17.57
CA ILE A 45 -2.86 0.25 -18.53
C ILE A 45 -3.97 -0.78 -18.73
N TYR A 46 -5.20 -0.38 -18.47
CA TYR A 46 -6.39 -1.22 -18.58
C TYR A 46 -7.20 -0.79 -19.80
N SER A 47 -7.42 -1.69 -20.75
CA SER A 47 -8.25 -1.46 -21.94
C SER A 47 -9.49 -2.31 -21.89
N ILE A 48 -10.66 -1.67 -21.94
CA ILE A 48 -11.97 -2.30 -21.77
C ILE A 48 -12.78 -2.01 -23.03
N THR A 49 -13.23 -3.06 -23.74
CA THR A 49 -14.16 -2.90 -24.85
C THR A 49 -15.59 -2.83 -24.30
N VAL A 50 -16.29 -1.73 -24.58
CA VAL A 50 -17.70 -1.51 -24.20
C VAL A 50 -18.55 -1.68 -25.46
N GLN A 51 -19.56 -2.55 -25.42
CA GLN A 51 -20.53 -2.70 -26.51
C GLN A 51 -21.60 -1.59 -26.45
N PRO A 52 -22.31 -1.33 -27.57
CA PRO A 52 -23.43 -0.40 -27.56
C PRO A 52 -24.49 -0.80 -26.53
N ASN A 53 -24.95 0.16 -25.74
CA ASN A 53 -25.91 0.01 -24.66
C ASN A 53 -25.46 -0.95 -23.53
N GLU A 54 -24.17 -1.28 -23.48
CA GLU A 54 -23.58 -2.03 -22.39
C GLU A 54 -23.15 -1.08 -21.26
N SER A 55 -23.31 -1.55 -20.03
CA SER A 55 -22.74 -0.91 -18.84
C SER A 55 -21.68 -1.81 -18.23
N ILE A 56 -20.48 -1.30 -18.03
CA ILE A 56 -19.39 -2.05 -17.38
C ILE A 56 -19.12 -1.45 -16.01
N GLU A 57 -19.20 -2.31 -15.00
CA GLU A 57 -18.87 -2.00 -13.62
C GLU A 57 -17.38 -2.27 -13.37
N ALA A 58 -16.68 -1.25 -12.87
CA ALA A 58 -15.26 -1.30 -12.56
C ALA A 58 -15.01 -0.81 -11.13
N GLU A 59 -14.19 -1.56 -10.41
CA GLU A 59 -13.76 -1.30 -9.05
C GLU A 59 -12.29 -0.83 -9.07
N LEU A 60 -12.02 0.38 -8.57
CA LEU A 60 -10.66 0.88 -8.35
C LEU A 60 -10.21 0.51 -6.94
N ILE A 61 -9.18 -0.32 -6.83
CA ILE A 61 -8.65 -0.89 -5.59
C ILE A 61 -7.35 -0.19 -5.22
N LEU A 62 -7.30 0.37 -4.00
CA LEU A 62 -6.09 0.98 -3.42
C LEU A 62 -5.42 0.00 -2.43
N VAL A 63 -4.16 -0.37 -2.71
CA VAL A 63 -3.28 -1.18 -1.87
C VAL A 63 -1.94 -0.44 -1.69
N PRO A 64 -1.85 0.45 -0.69
CA PRO A 64 -0.70 1.33 -0.51
C PRO A 64 0.45 0.61 0.20
N ALA A 65 1.69 0.80 -0.28
CA ALA A 65 2.88 0.27 0.39
C ALA A 65 3.37 1.14 1.57
N GLU A 66 3.12 2.46 1.52
CA GLU A 66 3.54 3.44 2.54
C GLU A 66 2.36 4.37 2.88
N ILE A 67 2.53 5.22 3.89
CA ILE A 67 1.58 6.31 4.15
C ILE A 67 1.58 7.25 2.93
N ALA A 68 0.41 7.45 2.33
CA ALA A 68 0.30 8.23 1.11
C ALA A 68 -1.01 9.02 1.05
N PHE A 69 -0.92 10.18 0.42
CA PHE A 69 -2.08 11.00 0.06
C PHE A 69 -2.13 11.11 -1.47
N TYR A 70 -3.26 10.76 -2.05
CA TYR A 70 -3.50 10.85 -3.48
C TYR A 70 -4.58 11.88 -3.75
N ASP A 71 -4.29 12.78 -4.69
CA ASP A 71 -5.27 13.70 -5.26
C ASP A 71 -4.98 13.83 -6.77
N PHE A 72 -5.76 13.11 -7.57
CA PHE A 72 -5.56 13.09 -9.03
C PHE A 72 -6.87 12.96 -9.80
N LEU A 73 -6.83 13.31 -11.08
CA LEU A 73 -7.91 13.02 -12.02
C LEU A 73 -7.65 11.65 -12.66
N LEU A 74 -8.62 10.75 -12.56
CA LEU A 74 -8.54 9.41 -13.12
C LEU A 74 -8.32 9.52 -14.64
N PRO A 75 -7.19 9.03 -15.18
CA PRO A 75 -6.82 9.22 -16.58
C PRO A 75 -7.56 8.22 -17.47
N ILE A 76 -8.81 8.56 -17.80
CA ILE A 76 -9.68 7.79 -18.69
C ILE A 76 -9.63 8.37 -20.10
N ARG A 77 -9.45 7.51 -21.10
CA ARG A 77 -9.58 7.86 -22.52
C ARG A 77 -10.60 6.94 -23.19
N THR A 78 -11.43 7.49 -24.05
CA THR A 78 -12.33 6.73 -24.92
C THR A 78 -11.79 6.78 -26.34
N CYS A 79 -11.40 5.63 -26.88
CA CYS A 79 -10.97 5.49 -28.26
C CYS A 79 -12.15 4.99 -29.13
N PRO A 80 -12.43 5.63 -30.28
CA PRO A 80 -13.35 5.06 -31.25
C PRO A 80 -12.79 3.73 -31.77
N PRO A 81 -13.65 2.76 -32.13
CA PRO A 81 -13.20 1.48 -32.68
C PRO A 81 -12.51 1.75 -34.02
N LEU A 82 -11.35 1.11 -34.26
CA LEU A 82 -10.72 1.14 -35.58
C LEU A 82 -11.74 0.65 -36.61
N VAL A 83 -12.17 1.54 -37.49
CA VAL A 83 -12.89 1.14 -38.70
C VAL A 83 -11.83 0.50 -39.59
N ASN A 84 -11.81 -0.83 -39.66
CA ASN A 84 -11.10 -1.53 -40.73
C ASN A 84 -11.73 -1.09 -42.04
N VAL A 85 -11.08 -0.14 -42.74
CA VAL A 85 -11.40 0.17 -44.14
C VAL A 85 -10.74 -0.91 -45.00
N GLU A 86 -11.22 -2.15 -44.88
CA GLU A 86 -10.88 -3.22 -45.81
C GLU A 86 -11.86 -3.16 -46.98
N GLY A 87 -11.51 -2.34 -47.97
CA GLY A 87 -12.29 -2.24 -49.18
C GLY A 87 -11.90 -1.05 -50.04
N LEU A 88 -10.68 -1.08 -50.61
CA LEU A 88 -10.33 -0.46 -51.89
C LEU A 88 -8.94 -0.94 -52.35
N SER A 89 -8.96 -1.95 -53.23
CA SER A 89 -8.10 -2.13 -54.42
C SER A 89 -6.58 -2.39 -54.30
N GLN A 90 -6.23 -3.66 -54.57
CA GLN A 90 -5.25 -4.18 -55.55
C GLN A 90 -3.99 -3.36 -55.95
N ALA A 91 -2.84 -4.03 -55.75
CA ALA A 91 -1.65 -4.17 -56.62
C ALA A 91 -0.91 -2.92 -57.17
N SER A 92 0.34 -2.71 -56.74
CA SER A 92 1.58 -3.00 -57.52
C SER A 92 2.82 -2.23 -57.02
N LYS A 93 3.91 -3.00 -56.80
CA LYS A 93 5.38 -2.72 -56.72
C LYS A 93 5.98 -1.40 -56.18
N PRO A 94 7.22 -1.47 -55.60
CA PRO A 94 7.84 -0.39 -54.84
C PRO A 94 8.66 0.56 -55.75
N SER A 95 8.55 1.88 -55.55
CA SER A 95 9.56 2.82 -56.03
C SER A 95 9.59 4.10 -55.18
N SER A 96 10.78 4.35 -54.61
CA SER A 96 11.43 5.65 -54.37
C SER A 96 10.59 6.87 -53.94
N ALA A 97 10.75 7.23 -52.66
CA ALA A 97 10.98 8.58 -52.14
C ALA A 97 10.40 9.78 -52.92
N ILE A 98 9.17 10.19 -52.59
CA ILE A 98 8.74 11.61 -52.56
C ILE A 98 7.70 11.75 -51.44
N HIS A 99 8.06 12.41 -50.34
CA HIS A 99 7.13 12.71 -49.25
C HIS A 99 6.18 13.84 -49.65
N HIS A 100 5.05 13.48 -50.28
CA HIS A 100 3.90 14.38 -50.38
C HIS A 100 3.10 14.29 -49.07
N HIS A 101 2.99 15.42 -48.37
CA HIS A 101 2.05 15.61 -47.28
C HIS A 101 0.63 15.34 -47.79
N ARG A 102 0.04 14.21 -47.41
CA ARG A 102 -1.40 13.96 -47.57
C ARG A 102 -2.11 14.81 -46.51
N GLU A 103 -2.51 16.02 -46.90
CA GLU A 103 -3.49 16.78 -46.12
C GLU A 103 -4.79 15.97 -46.08
N LEU A 104 -5.10 15.43 -44.89
CA LEU A 104 -6.39 14.82 -44.61
C LEU A 104 -7.47 15.87 -44.81
N SER A 105 -8.52 15.51 -45.55
CA SER A 105 -9.63 16.41 -45.81
C SER A 105 -10.34 16.78 -44.50
N ALA A 106 -10.88 18.00 -44.40
CA ALA A 106 -11.57 18.50 -43.20
C ALA A 106 -12.76 17.63 -42.72
N SER A 107 -13.23 16.71 -43.58
CA SER A 107 -14.24 15.70 -43.25
C SER A 107 -13.66 14.50 -42.49
N GLU A 108 -12.43 14.07 -42.82
CA GLU A 108 -11.74 12.95 -42.17
C GLU A 108 -11.22 13.32 -40.76
N GLN A 109 -10.83 14.58 -40.56
CA GLN A 109 -10.45 15.09 -39.23
C GLN A 109 -11.64 15.19 -38.27
N LYS A 110 -12.86 15.27 -38.79
CA LYS A 110 -14.09 15.34 -37.96
C LYS A 110 -14.49 13.97 -37.39
N ALA A 111 -14.00 12.88 -37.97
CA ALA A 111 -14.22 11.51 -37.50
C ALA A 111 -13.28 11.08 -36.34
N LEU A 112 -12.29 11.90 -35.99
CA LEU A 112 -11.31 11.64 -34.92
C LEU A 112 -11.56 12.47 -33.65
N GLN A 113 -12.60 13.29 -33.62
CA GLN A 113 -12.99 14.01 -32.42
C GLN A 113 -13.60 13.03 -31.42
N PRO A 114 -13.02 12.85 -30.21
CA PRO A 114 -13.64 12.03 -29.18
C PRO A 114 -15.03 12.62 -28.90
N SER A 115 -16.09 11.87 -29.19
CA SER A 115 -17.49 12.34 -29.12
C SER A 115 -17.97 12.63 -27.70
N HIS A 116 -17.11 12.47 -26.69
CA HIS A 116 -17.46 12.63 -25.29
C HIS A 116 -16.38 13.45 -24.55
N PRO A 117 -16.79 14.39 -23.68
CA PRO A 117 -15.83 15.08 -22.83
C PRO A 117 -15.08 14.06 -21.96
N PRO A 118 -13.77 14.29 -21.68
CA PRO A 118 -13.01 13.39 -20.83
C PRO A 118 -13.71 13.23 -19.48
N ILE A 119 -13.95 11.97 -19.09
CA ILE A 119 -14.58 11.63 -17.82
C ILE A 119 -13.57 11.95 -16.71
N ASN A 120 -13.66 13.17 -16.16
CA ASN A 120 -12.78 13.65 -15.11
C ASN A 120 -13.32 13.27 -13.73
N ARG A 121 -13.04 12.05 -13.28
CA ARG A 121 -13.31 11.65 -11.89
C ARG A 121 -12.10 11.96 -11.01
N ARG A 122 -12.27 12.89 -10.06
CA ARG A 122 -11.23 13.19 -9.07
C ARG A 122 -11.19 12.12 -8.00
N ILE A 123 -10.03 11.52 -7.81
CA ILE A 123 -9.75 10.53 -6.78
C ILE A 123 -9.02 11.24 -5.64
N ARG A 124 -9.59 11.16 -4.44
CA ARG A 124 -8.92 11.54 -3.19
C ARG A 124 -8.89 10.34 -2.26
N ALA A 125 -7.70 9.91 -1.90
CA ALA A 125 -7.52 8.78 -1.00
C ALA A 125 -6.36 9.04 -0.06
N THR A 126 -6.54 8.66 1.20
CA THR A 126 -5.46 8.65 2.20
C THR A 126 -5.23 7.21 2.61
N ALA A 127 -3.98 6.79 2.50
CA ALA A 127 -3.47 5.51 2.90
C ALA A 127 -2.65 5.70 4.17
N LEU A 128 -2.99 4.99 5.24
CA LEU A 128 -2.16 4.89 6.44
C LEU A 128 -1.65 3.45 6.49
N SER A 129 -0.33 3.28 6.47
CA SER A 129 0.33 1.98 6.67
C SER A 129 1.20 2.09 7.91
N ASP A 130 1.09 1.13 8.81
CA ASP A 130 1.93 1.05 10.00
C ASP A 130 3.35 0.64 9.56
N CYS A 131 4.22 1.63 9.33
CA CYS A 131 5.59 1.41 8.88
C CYS A 131 6.40 0.54 9.86
N LEU A 132 6.07 0.62 11.14
CA LEU A 132 6.62 -0.20 12.22
C LEU A 132 5.48 -0.94 12.91
N GLN A 133 5.50 -2.27 12.85
CA GLN A 133 4.50 -3.12 13.48
C GLN A 133 5.04 -3.71 14.79
N LEU A 134 4.21 -3.70 15.83
CA LEU A 134 4.48 -4.41 17.09
C LEU A 134 3.76 -5.77 17.10
N SER A 135 4.40 -6.80 17.68
CA SER A 135 3.75 -8.11 17.90
C SER A 135 2.55 -8.04 18.84
N THR A 136 2.63 -7.17 19.85
CA THR A 136 1.56 -6.94 20.82
C THR A 136 1.57 -5.49 21.29
N LYS A 137 0.40 -5.02 21.71
CA LYS A 137 0.20 -3.69 22.31
C LYS A 137 0.04 -3.75 23.82
N GLU A 138 -0.21 -4.94 24.37
CA GLU A 138 -0.45 -5.17 25.79
C GLU A 138 0.33 -6.40 26.26
N LEU A 139 0.90 -6.32 27.46
CA LEU A 139 1.57 -7.42 28.13
C LEU A 139 0.86 -7.73 29.43
N HIS A 140 0.62 -9.02 29.69
CA HIS A 140 -0.08 -9.50 30.87
C HIS A 140 0.78 -10.47 31.64
N PHE A 141 1.35 -10.00 32.75
CA PHE A 141 2.15 -10.83 33.64
C PHE A 141 1.28 -11.42 34.74
N GLN A 142 1.54 -12.67 35.09
CA GLN A 142 0.86 -13.34 36.19
C GLN A 142 1.85 -14.16 37.02
N MET A 143 1.99 -13.78 38.28
CA MET A 143 2.94 -14.39 39.19
C MET A 143 2.22 -14.92 40.44
N TYR A 144 2.32 -16.23 40.65
CA TYR A 144 1.80 -16.90 41.84
C TYR A 144 2.79 -16.78 43.02
N SER A 145 2.32 -17.05 44.24
CA SER A 145 3.12 -16.91 45.46
C SER A 145 4.41 -17.74 45.45
N THR A 146 4.37 -18.95 44.89
CA THR A 146 5.54 -19.83 44.74
C THR A 146 6.58 -19.23 43.78
N GLN A 147 6.14 -18.70 42.65
CA GLN A 147 6.99 -18.01 41.66
C GLN A 147 7.60 -16.73 42.22
N TYR A 148 6.82 -15.95 42.98
CA TYR A 148 7.31 -14.75 43.65
C TYR A 148 8.43 -15.05 44.67
N ASN A 149 8.27 -16.12 45.45
CA ASN A 149 9.30 -16.57 46.39
C ASN A 149 10.56 -17.06 45.65
N ALA A 150 10.39 -17.82 44.56
CA ALA A 150 11.50 -18.25 43.72
C ALA A 150 12.22 -17.06 43.06
N MET A 151 11.49 -16.03 42.62
CA MET A 151 12.04 -14.81 42.03
C MET A 151 12.91 -14.05 43.03
N LYS A 152 12.46 -13.93 44.30
CA LYS A 152 13.27 -13.32 45.37
C LYS A 152 14.60 -14.04 45.62
N GLN A 153 14.65 -15.34 45.33
CA GLN A 153 15.85 -16.17 45.44
C GLN A 153 16.67 -16.16 44.13
N GLY A 154 16.26 -15.39 43.12
CA GLY A 154 16.90 -15.36 41.80
C GLY A 154 16.64 -16.59 40.93
N ALA A 155 15.72 -17.48 41.34
CA ALA A 155 15.42 -18.74 40.66
C ALA A 155 14.26 -18.65 39.65
N TYR A 156 13.63 -17.48 39.52
CA TYR A 156 12.51 -17.27 38.60
C TYR A 156 12.52 -15.83 38.05
N CYS A 157 12.20 -15.68 36.76
CA CYS A 157 11.98 -14.41 36.10
C CYS A 157 10.80 -14.58 35.13
N ASP A 158 9.76 -13.77 35.28
CA ASP A 158 8.67 -13.70 34.31
C ASP A 158 9.03 -12.67 33.24
N CYS A 159 9.10 -13.09 31.98
CA CYS A 159 9.53 -12.24 30.87
C CYS A 159 8.66 -12.47 29.64
N GLN A 160 8.32 -11.37 28.96
CA GLN A 160 7.58 -11.41 27.70
C GLN A 160 8.35 -10.64 26.63
N GLU A 161 8.34 -11.18 25.41
CA GLU A 161 9.05 -10.62 24.27
C GLU A 161 8.13 -9.74 23.43
N ILE A 162 8.63 -8.55 23.07
CA ILE A 162 8.04 -7.65 22.09
C ILE A 162 8.90 -7.69 20.83
N ILE A 163 8.24 -7.81 19.69
CA ILE A 163 8.86 -7.85 18.38
C ILE A 163 8.45 -6.60 17.62
N LEU A 164 9.43 -5.91 17.05
CA LEU A 164 9.29 -4.80 16.12
C LEU A 164 9.60 -5.29 14.71
N ILE A 165 8.68 -5.05 13.77
CA ILE A 165 8.81 -5.46 12.37
C ILE A 165 8.77 -4.21 11.51
N ASN A 166 9.83 -3.97 10.74
CA ASN A 166 9.83 -2.91 9.74
C ASN A 166 9.17 -3.39 8.45
N ASN A 167 7.91 -3.01 8.26
CA ASN A 167 7.13 -3.30 7.06
C ASN A 167 7.35 -2.29 5.94
N SER A 168 8.12 -1.21 6.19
CA SER A 168 8.40 -0.21 5.19
C SER A 168 9.51 -0.65 4.23
N LYS A 169 9.67 0.11 3.13
CA LYS A 169 10.76 -0.09 2.16
C LYS A 169 12.05 0.67 2.54
N LYS A 170 12.06 1.35 3.69
CA LYS A 170 13.15 2.22 4.13
C LYS A 170 13.64 1.80 5.51
N LYS A 171 14.87 2.15 5.85
CA LYS A 171 15.36 2.04 7.22
C LYS A 171 14.51 2.92 8.14
N ILE A 172 14.10 2.37 9.28
CA ILE A 172 13.35 3.09 10.32
C ILE A 172 14.26 3.28 11.53
N HIS A 173 14.37 4.52 12.00
CA HIS A 173 14.87 4.83 13.34
C HIS A 173 13.70 4.79 14.33
N TRP A 174 13.88 4.09 15.45
CA TRP A 174 12.84 3.92 16.47
C TRP A 174 13.42 4.15 17.86
N GLN A 175 12.55 4.55 18.78
CA GLN A 175 12.88 4.76 20.19
C GLN A 175 11.67 4.40 21.04
N LEU A 176 11.90 3.68 22.13
CA LEU A 176 10.87 3.42 23.13
C LEU A 176 10.77 4.61 24.07
N ASP A 177 9.65 5.31 24.03
CA ASP A 177 9.36 6.41 24.93
C ASP A 177 8.92 5.87 26.30
N LEU A 178 9.64 6.27 27.36
CA LEU A 178 9.36 5.85 28.74
C LEU A 178 8.89 7.02 29.62
N ARG A 179 8.56 8.18 29.03
CA ARG A 179 8.04 9.33 29.77
C ARG A 179 6.78 8.96 30.58
N ASP A 180 6.62 9.61 31.73
CA ASP A 180 5.46 9.51 32.62
C ASP A 180 5.16 8.10 33.20
N ASN A 181 6.12 7.18 33.17
CA ASN A 181 5.94 5.81 33.65
C ASN A 181 6.53 5.53 35.05
N ILE A 182 5.76 5.88 36.08
CA ILE A 182 6.09 5.71 37.52
C ILE A 182 6.45 4.25 37.91
N THR A 183 6.02 3.26 37.12
CA THR A 183 6.28 1.82 37.35
C THR A 183 7.57 1.30 36.74
N LEU A 184 8.14 2.00 35.75
CA LEU A 184 9.51 1.77 35.28
C LEU A 184 10.52 2.34 36.29
N ASP A 185 10.20 3.48 36.91
CA ASP A 185 11.05 4.14 37.92
C ASP A 185 11.34 3.29 39.16
N ASN A 186 10.49 2.28 39.42
CA ASN A 186 10.63 1.38 40.56
C ASN A 186 11.24 0.02 40.20
N ASP A 187 11.78 -0.15 39.00
CA ASP A 187 12.37 -1.42 38.52
C ASP A 187 11.39 -2.60 38.47
N ILE A 188 10.07 -2.33 38.49
CA ILE A 188 9.05 -3.39 38.48
C ILE A 188 8.93 -4.01 37.10
N PHE A 189 8.96 -3.18 36.06
CA PHE A 189 9.08 -3.62 34.68
C PHE A 189 10.44 -3.17 34.17
N ARG A 190 11.27 -4.11 33.71
CA ARG A 190 12.58 -3.79 33.13
C ARG A 190 12.63 -4.17 31.67
N VAL A 191 12.92 -3.18 30.83
CA VAL A 191 13.20 -3.40 29.42
C VAL A 191 14.62 -3.94 29.30
N VAL A 192 14.78 -5.11 28.68
CA VAL A 192 16.07 -5.76 28.44
C VAL A 192 16.16 -6.20 26.99
N HIS A 193 17.38 -6.28 26.47
CA HIS A 193 17.61 -6.88 25.16
C HIS A 193 17.19 -8.35 25.16
N SER A 194 16.95 -8.94 23.99
CA SER A 194 16.56 -10.36 23.89
C SER A 194 17.59 -11.33 24.47
N SER A 195 18.86 -10.90 24.55
CA SER A 195 19.95 -11.57 25.25
C SER A 195 19.94 -11.40 26.78
N LEU A 196 18.89 -10.79 27.35
CA LEU A 196 18.73 -10.45 28.77
C LEU A 196 19.75 -9.43 29.31
N VAL A 197 20.48 -8.77 28.43
CA VAL A 197 21.38 -7.67 28.78
C VAL A 197 20.55 -6.38 28.95
N PRO A 198 20.69 -5.65 30.06
CA PRO A 198 20.03 -4.36 30.24
C PRO A 198 20.45 -3.35 29.17
N PHE A 199 19.52 -2.53 28.71
CA PHE A 199 19.86 -1.39 27.86
C PHE A 199 20.57 -0.33 28.70
N ILE A 200 21.67 0.21 28.18
CA ILE A 200 22.38 1.34 28.79
C ILE A 200 21.75 2.61 28.20
N SER A 201 20.81 3.22 28.94
CA SER A 201 20.27 4.52 28.54
C SER A 201 20.94 5.65 29.33
N PRO A 202 21.35 6.74 28.67
CA PRO A 202 21.93 7.90 29.34
C PRO A 202 20.91 8.72 30.13
N SER A 203 19.61 8.46 29.99
CA SER A 203 18.55 9.19 30.71
C SER A 203 17.42 8.26 31.15
N THR A 204 16.76 8.58 32.27
CA THR A 204 15.68 7.76 32.84
C THR A 204 14.39 7.77 32.02
N ASN A 205 14.23 8.73 31.11
CA ASN A 205 12.98 8.98 30.40
C ASN A 205 12.98 8.45 28.95
N ILE A 206 14.13 7.94 28.49
CA ILE A 206 14.33 7.43 27.14
C ILE A 206 14.69 5.95 27.25
N GLY A 207 13.88 5.10 26.63
CA GLY A 207 14.10 3.66 26.55
C GLY A 207 15.12 3.27 25.47
N PRO A 208 15.19 1.98 25.12
CA PRO A 208 16.02 1.54 24.00
C PRO A 208 15.64 2.26 22.70
N GLU A 209 16.66 2.48 21.88
CA GLU A 209 16.54 3.02 20.53
C GLU A 209 17.39 2.21 19.56
N GLY A 210 17.09 2.35 18.27
CA GLY A 210 17.85 1.66 17.24
C GLY A 210 17.38 1.97 15.83
N GLU A 211 17.97 1.25 14.88
CA GLU A 211 17.57 1.26 13.48
C GLU A 211 17.15 -0.16 13.08
N ILE A 212 16.14 -0.28 12.22
CA ILE A 212 15.67 -1.56 11.66
C ILE A 212 15.65 -1.41 10.15
N GLU A 213 16.36 -2.28 9.44
CA GLU A 213 16.35 -2.31 7.97
C GLU A 213 15.00 -2.83 7.42
N PRO A 214 14.67 -2.57 6.14
CA PRO A 214 13.46 -3.11 5.53
C PRO A 214 13.35 -4.62 5.68
N LYS A 215 12.19 -5.11 6.16
CA LYS A 215 11.90 -6.54 6.44
C LYS A 215 12.73 -7.17 7.57
N GLU A 216 13.53 -6.38 8.28
CA GLU A 216 14.22 -6.83 9.47
C GLU A 216 13.27 -6.82 10.68
N ILE A 217 13.61 -7.67 11.64
CA ILE A 217 12.91 -7.84 12.89
C ILE A 217 13.87 -7.52 14.02
N PHE A 218 13.44 -6.65 14.93
CA PHE A 218 14.12 -6.41 16.20
C PHE A 218 13.26 -6.94 17.34
N SER A 219 13.87 -7.51 18.38
CA SER A 219 13.12 -7.91 19.57
C SER A 219 13.79 -7.46 20.85
N PHE A 220 12.96 -7.21 21.85
CA PHE A 220 13.36 -6.92 23.22
C PHE A 220 12.38 -7.56 24.19
N LYS A 221 12.77 -7.70 25.45
CA LYS A 221 11.96 -8.35 26.49
C LYS A 221 11.63 -7.38 27.60
N ILE A 222 10.47 -7.59 28.21
CA ILE A 222 10.06 -6.93 29.44
C ILE A 222 10.09 -7.96 30.55
N ASN A 223 10.93 -7.74 31.55
CA ASN A 223 10.98 -8.54 32.77
C ASN A 223 10.04 -7.94 33.81
N PHE A 224 9.24 -8.78 34.47
CA PHE A 224 8.39 -8.39 35.59
C PHE A 224 9.01 -8.80 36.93
N ILE A 225 9.40 -7.81 37.72
CA ILE A 225 10.16 -7.94 38.98
C ILE A 225 9.44 -7.15 40.10
N PRO A 226 8.26 -7.59 40.56
CA PRO A 226 7.54 -6.89 41.61
C PRO A 226 8.29 -6.92 42.95
N LYS A 227 8.44 -5.77 43.61
CA LYS A 227 9.07 -5.69 44.95
C LYS A 227 8.17 -6.21 46.08
N LYS A 228 6.85 -6.19 45.86
CA LYS A 228 5.81 -6.65 46.80
C LYS A 228 4.69 -7.38 46.03
N PRO A 229 3.92 -8.29 46.65
CA PRO A 229 2.71 -8.80 46.00
C PRO A 229 1.71 -7.66 45.78
N GLY A 230 1.06 -7.64 44.63
CA GLY A 230 0.11 -6.58 44.27
C GLY A 230 -0.22 -6.55 42.78
N ILE A 231 -1.04 -5.58 42.41
CA ILE A 231 -1.41 -5.31 41.01
C ILE A 231 -0.60 -4.11 40.53
N TYR A 232 0.05 -4.25 39.38
CA TYR A 232 0.90 -3.23 38.78
C TYR A 232 0.39 -2.90 37.38
N LYS A 233 0.45 -1.62 36.99
CA LYS A 233 0.06 -1.14 35.66
C LYS A 233 0.99 -0.01 35.23
N THR A 234 1.44 -0.08 33.98
CA THR A 234 2.27 0.90 33.29
C THR A 234 1.60 1.20 31.94
N ARG A 235 1.76 2.40 31.37
CA ARG A 235 1.13 2.78 30.09
C ARG A 235 2.17 3.08 29.03
#